data_AF-A0A364KKM5-F1
#
_entry.id   AF-A0A364KKM5-F1
#
_cell.length_a   1.000
_cell.length_b   1.000
_cell.length_c   1.000
_cell.angle_alpha   90.00
_cell.angle_beta   90.00
_cell.angle_gamma   90.00
#
_symmetry.space_group_name_H-M   'P 1'
#
loop_
_entity.id
_entity.type
_entity.pdbx_description
1 polymer ?
#
loop_
_entity_poly.entity_id
_entity_poly.type
_entity_poly.pdbx_seq_one_letter_code
_entity_poly.pdbx_strand_id
1 'polypeptide(L)'
;MLARLRMIPHSALEEYIGISNRVYGRPRTFHCRRFPPLWSPERKYSTYGLERAIRDLTSVYNRGAYAGNLEVVPLTSDLDICRTIVVARGESRADPDKRHILRSYSHYPNKETGNAPLNPGPSCGASLWEVGHATMAAPTYFEKQELGSWSFKYGGMRASNPTEDAVHELQLLEPMQPPTVVVSIGTGARHHTSMGNGGVANMLAPFRGLLAAIGDTDKVNRKVEKQLGRGSSYFRINDRSGDWNRVIMDQWIPLFENERKQSPGQQTMGEMRNIVEKYLKGGGQEEMERCAEKLVKLRRRRLLADPDRWERFALVSTFHCPSCPNIDTFTSRAAFERHFENNHPGAELNIDRYKNIWSYEGQRRSSWYIP
;
A
#
# COMPACT_ATOMS: atom_id res chain seq x y z
N MET A 1 -1.49 1.37 1.61
CA MET A 1 -1.23 2.79 1.29
C MET A 1 -2.32 3.44 0.45
N LEU A 2 -2.90 2.78 -0.57
CA LEU A 2 -3.97 3.39 -1.40
C LEU A 2 -5.13 3.98 -0.58
N ALA A 3 -5.57 3.30 0.48
CA ALA A 3 -6.61 3.81 1.37
C ALA A 3 -6.19 5.06 2.17
N ARG A 4 -4.89 5.24 2.47
CA ARG A 4 -4.37 6.47 3.10
C ARG A 4 -4.42 7.67 2.16
N LEU A 5 -4.29 7.41 0.87
CA LEU A 5 -4.33 8.42 -0.20
C LEU A 5 -5.68 8.48 -0.92
N ARG A 6 -6.69 7.74 -0.43
CA ARG A 6 -8.00 7.47 -1.07
C ARG A 6 -7.93 7.38 -2.60
N MET A 7 -6.88 6.72 -3.08
CA MET A 7 -6.53 6.69 -4.48
C MET A 7 -7.23 5.52 -5.15
N ILE A 8 -7.95 5.81 -6.23
CA ILE A 8 -8.56 4.75 -7.05
C ILE A 8 -7.47 3.95 -7.79
N PRO A 9 -7.70 2.66 -8.10
CA PRO A 9 -6.69 1.81 -8.75
C PRO A 9 -6.15 2.38 -10.07
N HIS A 10 -6.99 3.08 -10.84
CA HIS A 10 -6.58 3.69 -12.10
C HIS A 10 -5.54 4.79 -11.89
N SER A 11 -5.83 5.76 -11.02
CA SER A 11 -4.87 6.81 -10.66
C SER A 11 -3.61 6.24 -10.03
N ALA A 12 -3.73 5.17 -9.23
CA ALA A 12 -2.56 4.48 -8.68
C ALA A 12 -1.61 3.94 -9.75
N LEU A 13 -2.16 3.43 -10.87
CA LEU A 13 -1.36 2.97 -12.00
C LEU A 13 -0.67 4.13 -12.72
N GLU A 14 -1.38 5.25 -12.94
CA GLU A 14 -0.82 6.45 -13.56
C GLU A 14 0.33 7.03 -12.72
N GLU A 15 0.09 7.18 -11.41
CA GLU A 15 1.08 7.65 -10.45
C GLU A 15 2.28 6.70 -10.34
N TYR A 16 2.04 5.38 -10.37
CA TYR A 16 3.11 4.39 -10.40
C TYR A 16 4.02 4.58 -11.63
N ILE A 17 3.45 4.79 -12.81
CA ILE A 17 4.22 5.07 -14.04
C ILE A 17 4.98 6.39 -13.90
N GLY A 18 4.34 7.44 -13.39
CA GLY A 18 4.94 8.76 -13.21
C GLY A 18 6.12 8.76 -12.21
N ILE A 19 5.94 8.12 -11.06
CA ILE A 19 7.01 7.94 -10.06
C ILE A 19 8.14 7.08 -10.64
N SER A 20 7.81 5.95 -11.26
CA SER A 20 8.81 5.03 -11.80
C SER A 20 9.63 5.66 -12.93
N ASN A 21 9.02 6.49 -13.78
CA ASN A 21 9.74 7.29 -14.78
C ASN A 21 10.77 8.25 -14.15
N ARG A 22 10.42 8.88 -13.02
CA ARG A 22 11.30 9.80 -12.31
C ARG A 22 12.42 9.08 -11.55
N VAL A 23 12.11 7.94 -10.95
CA VAL A 23 13.02 7.18 -10.08
C VAL A 23 13.87 6.21 -10.89
N TYR A 24 13.23 5.27 -11.59
CA TYR A 24 13.91 4.19 -12.31
C TYR A 24 14.37 4.57 -13.71
N GLY A 25 13.80 5.63 -14.30
CA GLY A 25 14.20 6.14 -15.62
C GLY A 25 15.57 6.84 -15.65
N ARG A 26 16.20 7.07 -14.49
CA ARG A 26 17.51 7.73 -14.36
C ARG A 26 18.46 6.93 -13.45
N PRO A 27 18.83 5.68 -13.81
CA PRO A 27 19.77 4.89 -13.01
C PRO A 27 21.17 5.51 -13.03
N ARG A 28 21.88 5.51 -11.90
CA ARG A 28 23.27 5.94 -11.84
C ARG A 28 24.18 4.88 -12.48
N THR A 29 25.06 5.32 -13.39
CA THR A 29 26.10 4.47 -13.98
C THR A 29 27.18 4.19 -12.93
N PHE A 30 27.80 3.01 -12.98
CA PHE A 30 28.92 2.61 -12.10
C PHE A 30 28.62 2.45 -10.58
N HIS A 31 27.37 2.38 -10.14
CA HIS A 31 26.92 2.20 -8.74
C HIS A 31 27.48 0.99 -7.97
N CYS A 32 28.06 -0.01 -8.66
CA CYS A 32 28.66 -1.21 -8.04
C CYS A 32 30.18 -1.32 -8.22
N ARG A 33 30.87 -0.31 -8.77
CA ARG A 33 32.31 -0.39 -9.05
C ARG A 33 33.14 0.25 -7.94
N ARG A 34 33.89 -0.58 -7.20
CA ARG A 34 35.01 -0.15 -6.33
C ARG A 34 36.29 -0.05 -7.18
N PHE A 35 36.62 1.12 -7.72
CA PHE A 35 37.95 1.38 -8.30
C PHE A 35 38.66 2.47 -7.49
N PRO A 36 39.77 2.18 -6.78
CA PRO A 36 40.55 3.20 -6.05
C PRO A 36 41.04 4.32 -6.99
N PRO A 37 41.18 5.59 -6.55
CA PRO A 37 41.23 6.07 -5.16
C PRO A 37 40.07 7.01 -4.72
N LEU A 38 39.10 7.33 -5.59
CA LEU A 38 37.95 8.19 -5.24
C LEU A 38 36.72 7.34 -4.94
N TRP A 39 36.46 7.05 -3.66
CA TRP A 39 35.42 6.10 -3.23
C TRP A 39 34.23 6.78 -2.56
N SER A 40 33.07 6.62 -3.18
CA SER A 40 31.77 6.47 -2.51
C SER A 40 30.91 5.60 -3.41
N PRO A 41 30.59 4.34 -3.06
CA PRO A 41 29.65 3.54 -3.84
C PRO A 41 28.26 4.15 -3.71
N GLU A 42 27.90 5.01 -4.66
CA GLU A 42 26.56 5.57 -4.75
C GLU A 42 25.54 4.47 -5.06
N ARG A 43 24.34 4.61 -4.50
CA ARG A 43 23.23 3.69 -4.77
C ARG A 43 22.77 3.82 -6.22
N LYS A 44 22.20 2.75 -6.77
CA LYS A 44 21.72 2.73 -8.17
C LYS A 44 20.71 3.85 -8.44
N TYR A 45 19.89 4.19 -7.45
CA TYR A 45 18.87 5.23 -7.57
C TYR A 45 19.01 6.28 -6.46
N SER A 46 18.51 7.48 -6.74
CA SER A 46 18.58 8.62 -5.82
C SER A 46 17.46 8.56 -4.78
N THR A 47 17.82 8.48 -3.49
CA THR A 47 16.88 8.63 -2.37
C THR A 47 16.10 9.94 -2.48
N TYR A 48 16.79 11.05 -2.78
CA TYR A 48 16.16 12.35 -2.99
C TYR A 48 15.14 12.37 -4.14
N GLY A 49 15.42 11.63 -5.22
CA GLY A 49 14.49 11.53 -6.35
C GLY A 49 13.21 10.79 -5.98
N LEU A 50 13.34 9.72 -5.19
CA LEU A 50 12.22 8.96 -4.65
C LEU A 50 11.43 9.80 -3.62
N GLU A 51 12.12 10.54 -2.75
CA GLU A 51 11.52 11.46 -1.79
C GLU A 51 10.62 12.47 -2.46
N ARG A 52 11.18 13.21 -3.41
CA ARG A 52 10.46 14.25 -4.13
C ARG A 52 9.25 13.66 -4.87
N ALA A 53 9.43 12.51 -5.52
CA ALA A 53 8.34 11.88 -6.26
C ALA A 53 7.16 11.47 -5.36
N ILE A 54 7.44 10.96 -4.15
CA ILE A 54 6.39 10.59 -3.19
C ILE A 54 5.78 11.83 -2.53
N ARG A 55 6.59 12.84 -2.17
CA ARG A 55 6.09 14.11 -1.61
C ARG A 55 5.16 14.84 -2.58
N ASP A 56 5.56 14.96 -3.84
CA ASP A 56 4.75 15.54 -4.92
C ASP A 56 3.39 14.81 -5.02
N LEU A 57 3.41 13.47 -5.04
CA LEU A 57 2.19 12.68 -5.03
C LEU A 57 1.35 12.97 -3.78
N THR A 58 1.92 12.93 -2.59
CA THR A 58 1.16 13.18 -1.37
C THR A 58 0.56 14.59 -1.34
N SER A 59 1.21 15.60 -1.92
CA SER A 59 0.67 16.96 -1.99
C SER A 59 -0.63 17.08 -2.80
N VAL A 60 -0.83 16.20 -3.78
CA VAL A 60 -2.04 16.12 -4.59
C VAL A 60 -3.13 15.36 -3.82
N TYR A 61 -2.77 14.21 -3.25
CA TYR A 61 -3.71 13.31 -2.57
C TYR A 61 -3.82 13.52 -1.06
N ASN A 62 -3.39 14.67 -0.53
CA ASN A 62 -3.59 15.06 0.87
C ASN A 62 -4.64 16.17 1.06
N ARG A 63 -5.16 16.75 -0.03
CA ARG A 63 -6.12 17.87 0.05
C ARG A 63 -7.54 17.38 0.26
N GLY A 64 -7.92 17.00 1.48
CA GLY A 64 -9.32 16.67 1.79
C GLY A 64 -9.78 17.13 3.17
N ALA A 65 -11.08 17.01 3.42
CA ALA A 65 -11.89 17.75 4.42
C ALA A 65 -11.39 17.81 5.89
N TYR A 66 -10.42 16.98 6.29
CA TYR A 66 -9.82 16.99 7.64
C TYR A 66 -8.33 17.34 7.66
N ALA A 67 -7.69 17.43 6.50
CA ALA A 67 -6.32 17.85 6.41
C ALA A 67 -6.31 19.38 6.29
N GLY A 68 -5.99 20.07 7.39
CA GLY A 68 -5.20 21.28 7.25
C GLY A 68 -4.04 20.99 6.29
N ASN A 69 -3.55 21.98 5.55
CA ASN A 69 -2.46 21.82 4.57
C ASN A 69 -1.19 21.26 5.22
N LEU A 70 -1.18 19.95 5.51
CA LEU A 70 -0.06 19.26 6.10
C LEU A 70 0.94 19.10 4.97
N GLU A 71 2.07 19.76 5.11
CA GLU A 71 3.22 19.63 4.22
C GLU A 71 3.70 18.17 4.12
N VAL A 72 3.41 17.37 5.15
CA VAL A 72 3.81 15.97 5.27
C VAL A 72 2.63 15.11 5.75
N VAL A 73 2.30 14.08 4.98
CA VAL A 73 1.23 13.12 5.34
C VAL A 73 1.79 12.01 6.22
N PRO A 74 1.33 11.86 7.48
CA PRO A 74 1.76 10.77 8.33
C PRO A 74 1.06 9.45 7.96
N LEU A 75 1.70 8.32 8.28
CA LEU A 75 1.07 7.01 8.21
C LEU A 75 -0.11 6.90 9.19
N THR A 76 0.00 7.51 10.37
CA THR A 76 -1.10 7.58 11.34
C THR A 76 -2.38 8.05 10.66
N SER A 77 -3.50 7.44 11.04
CA SER A 77 -4.81 7.73 10.45
C SER A 77 -5.84 7.97 11.53
N ASP A 78 -6.82 8.82 11.21
CA ASP A 78 -7.98 9.04 12.07
C ASP A 78 -8.81 7.77 12.28
N LEU A 79 -9.69 7.86 13.28
CA LEU A 79 -10.78 6.91 13.47
C LEU A 79 -11.64 6.90 12.19
N ASP A 80 -11.98 5.71 11.68
CA ASP A 80 -12.83 5.46 10.50
C ASP A 80 -12.16 5.52 9.11
N ILE A 81 -10.83 5.42 9.03
CA ILE A 81 -10.12 5.06 7.78
C ILE A 81 -9.64 3.60 7.86
N CYS A 82 -9.46 2.96 6.70
CA CYS A 82 -8.88 1.62 6.63
C CYS A 82 -7.52 1.58 7.36
N ARG A 83 -7.48 0.80 8.44
CA ARG A 83 -6.27 0.49 9.20
C ARG A 83 -5.21 -0.06 8.25
N THR A 84 -4.04 0.58 8.24
CA THR A 84 -2.95 0.23 7.33
C THR A 84 -1.76 -0.25 8.13
N ILE A 85 -1.15 -1.33 7.66
CA ILE A 85 0.16 -1.78 8.11
C ILE A 85 1.13 -1.79 6.93
N VAL A 86 2.40 -1.51 7.20
CA VAL A 86 3.51 -1.68 6.27
C VAL A 86 4.56 -2.52 6.97
N VAL A 87 4.95 -3.62 6.33
CA VAL A 87 5.97 -4.53 6.86
C VAL A 87 7.31 -4.13 6.27
N ALA A 88 8.29 -3.90 7.13
CA ALA A 88 9.67 -3.61 6.76
C ALA A 88 10.63 -4.46 7.61
N ARG A 89 11.91 -4.44 7.25
CA ARG A 89 12.96 -5.08 8.04
C ARG A 89 13.79 -4.00 8.72
N GLY A 90 13.79 -4.01 10.04
CA GLY A 90 14.46 -3.02 10.87
C GLY A 90 15.64 -3.62 11.62
N GLU A 91 16.73 -2.89 11.69
CA GLU A 91 17.88 -3.15 12.55
C GLU A 91 17.88 -2.10 13.66
N SER A 92 18.00 -2.52 14.93
CA SER A 92 18.24 -1.60 16.05
C SER A 92 19.43 -2.08 16.87
N ARG A 93 19.98 -1.23 17.75
CA ARG A 93 21.07 -1.61 18.66
C ARG A 93 20.68 -2.77 19.59
N ALA A 94 19.41 -2.89 19.95
CA ALA A 94 18.90 -3.91 20.86
C ALA A 94 18.53 -5.22 20.15
N ASP A 95 18.17 -5.15 18.86
CA ASP A 95 17.68 -6.30 18.09
C ASP A 95 18.23 -6.23 16.66
N PRO A 96 19.25 -7.03 16.33
CA PRO A 96 19.80 -7.07 14.99
C PRO A 96 18.85 -7.83 14.07
N ASP A 97 18.23 -7.09 13.16
CA ASP A 97 17.66 -7.59 11.90
C ASP A 97 16.31 -8.33 11.99
N LYS A 98 15.26 -7.60 12.42
CA LYS A 98 13.92 -8.13 12.68
C LYS A 98 12.84 -7.60 11.73
N ARG A 99 11.78 -8.40 11.57
CA ARG A 99 10.53 -7.96 10.94
C ARG A 99 9.88 -6.87 11.82
N HIS A 100 9.45 -5.78 11.21
CA HIS A 100 8.87 -4.63 11.92
C HIS A 100 7.61 -4.16 11.22
N ILE A 101 6.54 -3.95 11.99
CA ILE A 101 5.24 -3.53 11.46
C ILE A 101 5.03 -2.05 11.77
N LEU A 102 5.01 -1.22 10.72
CA LEU A 102 4.66 0.19 10.79
C LEU A 102 3.13 0.30 10.68
N ARG A 103 2.44 0.80 11.71
CA ARG A 103 0.96 0.81 11.81
C ARG A 103 0.39 2.21 11.70
N SER A 104 -0.78 2.35 11.10
CA SER A 104 -1.56 3.60 11.14
C SER A 104 -2.35 3.80 12.45
N TYR A 105 -2.30 2.83 13.38
CA TYR A 105 -3.04 2.80 14.63
C TYR A 105 -2.15 2.25 15.76
N SER A 106 -2.49 2.60 17.00
CA SER A 106 -1.80 2.11 18.19
C SER A 106 -2.19 0.66 18.49
N HIS A 107 -1.23 -0.17 18.91
CA HIS A 107 -1.49 -1.55 19.30
C HIS A 107 -0.58 -1.94 20.47
N TYR A 108 -1.18 -2.23 21.62
CA TYR A 108 -0.50 -2.56 22.86
C TYR A 108 -0.76 -4.01 23.26
N PRO A 109 0.09 -4.61 24.10
CA PRO A 109 -0.12 -5.97 24.60
C PRO A 109 -1.43 -6.06 25.37
N ASN A 110 -2.15 -7.16 25.16
CA ASN A 110 -3.34 -7.45 25.93
C ASN A 110 -2.92 -8.02 27.30
N LYS A 111 -3.22 -7.27 28.37
CA LYS A 111 -2.84 -7.65 29.74
C LYS A 111 -3.53 -8.91 30.25
N GLU A 112 -4.72 -9.23 29.74
CA GLU A 112 -5.53 -10.35 30.20
C GLU A 112 -5.10 -11.67 29.55
N THR A 113 -4.78 -11.64 28.26
CA THR A 113 -4.38 -12.85 27.51
C THR A 113 -2.87 -13.06 27.49
N GLY A 114 -2.07 -12.06 27.86
CA GLY A 114 -0.61 -12.07 27.73
C GLY A 114 -0.12 -11.98 26.28
N ASN A 115 -1.02 -11.89 25.31
CA ASN A 115 -0.67 -11.79 23.90
C ASN A 115 -0.12 -10.40 23.59
N ALA A 116 1.02 -10.34 22.89
CA ALA A 116 1.66 -9.10 22.48
C ALA A 116 1.80 -9.05 20.95
N PRO A 117 1.43 -7.93 20.31
CA PRO A 117 1.71 -7.74 18.89
C PRO A 117 3.22 -7.57 18.66
N LEU A 118 3.66 -7.80 17.42
CA LEU A 118 5.04 -7.51 17.04
C LEU A 118 5.29 -6.00 17.20
N ASN A 119 6.39 -5.63 17.86
CA ASN A 119 6.76 -4.22 18.12
C ASN A 119 5.58 -3.36 18.64
N PRO A 120 5.07 -3.63 19.86
CA PRO A 120 3.92 -2.93 20.43
C PRO A 120 4.22 -1.45 20.69
N GLY A 121 3.20 -0.60 20.58
CA GLY A 121 3.37 0.83 20.81
C GLY A 121 2.28 1.70 20.17
N PRO A 122 2.49 3.03 20.17
CA PRO A 122 1.62 3.97 19.49
C PRO A 122 1.66 3.78 17.97
N SER A 123 0.73 4.43 17.26
CA SER A 123 0.76 4.51 15.79
C SER A 123 2.07 5.12 15.29
N CYS A 124 2.44 4.75 14.06
CA CYS A 124 3.63 5.27 13.41
C CYS A 124 3.38 6.71 12.94
N GLY A 125 4.11 7.66 13.53
CA GLY A 125 4.08 9.08 13.15
C GLY A 125 4.92 9.42 11.91
N ALA A 126 5.67 8.46 11.34
CA ALA A 126 6.48 8.70 10.16
C ALA A 126 5.61 9.05 8.93
N SER A 127 6.17 9.82 8.03
CA SER A 127 5.53 10.22 6.79
C SER A 127 5.35 9.06 5.81
N LEU A 128 4.40 9.17 4.88
CA LEU A 128 4.20 8.15 3.84
C LEU A 128 5.45 7.97 2.95
N TRP A 129 6.24 9.03 2.75
CA TRP A 129 7.53 8.96 2.07
C TRP A 129 8.51 8.08 2.83
N GLU A 130 8.74 8.38 4.11
CA GLU A 130 9.66 7.62 4.96
C GLU A 130 9.27 6.15 5.07
N VAL A 131 7.98 5.87 5.23
CA VAL A 131 7.43 4.51 5.25
C VAL A 131 7.61 3.81 3.90
N GLY A 132 7.36 4.52 2.80
CA GLY A 132 7.60 4.02 1.44
C GLY A 132 9.08 3.69 1.21
N HIS A 133 9.98 4.56 1.65
CA HIS A 133 11.42 4.34 1.55
C HIS A 133 11.86 3.13 2.37
N ALA A 134 11.41 3.02 3.63
CA ALA A 134 11.74 1.90 4.51
C ALA A 134 11.38 0.53 3.91
N THR A 135 10.27 0.45 3.16
CA THR A 135 9.87 -0.80 2.49
C THR A 135 10.50 -0.97 1.11
N MET A 136 11.12 0.06 0.51
CA MET A 136 11.78 0.01 -0.80
C MET A 136 13.30 -0.03 -0.74
N ALA A 137 13.91 0.16 0.45
CA ALA A 137 15.34 0.34 0.71
C ALA A 137 16.21 -0.90 0.38
N ALA A 138 16.19 -1.38 -0.86
CA ALA A 138 16.83 -2.61 -1.25
C ALA A 138 18.36 -2.44 -1.28
N PRO A 139 19.12 -3.42 -0.73
CA PRO A 139 20.57 -3.36 -0.80
C PRO A 139 21.03 -3.09 -2.23
N THR A 140 21.95 -2.14 -2.42
CA THR A 140 22.46 -1.65 -3.72
C THR A 140 21.53 -0.71 -4.52
N TYR A 141 20.23 -0.70 -4.24
CA TYR A 141 19.24 0.15 -4.91
C TYR A 141 19.09 1.53 -4.30
N PHE A 142 18.86 1.57 -3.00
CA PHE A 142 18.57 2.77 -2.23
C PHE A 142 19.38 2.75 -0.92
N GLU A 143 19.43 3.90 -0.26
CA GLU A 143 20.03 4.01 1.07
C GLU A 143 19.10 3.38 2.11
N LYS A 144 19.62 3.12 3.31
CA LYS A 144 18.76 2.70 4.41
C LYS A 144 17.89 3.89 4.86
N GLN A 145 16.70 3.61 5.35
CA GLN A 145 15.85 4.63 5.97
C GLN A 145 15.97 4.54 7.49
N GLU A 146 16.37 5.62 8.13
CA GLU A 146 16.37 5.70 9.60
C GLU A 146 15.02 6.25 10.09
N LEU A 147 14.37 5.58 11.05
CA LEU A 147 13.19 6.10 11.76
C LEU A 147 13.36 5.84 13.26
N GLY A 148 13.58 6.91 14.03
CA GLY A 148 13.85 6.81 15.46
C GLY A 148 15.11 5.98 15.72
N SER A 149 14.99 4.91 16.51
CA SER A 149 16.08 3.99 16.86
C SER A 149 16.28 2.84 15.86
N TRP A 150 15.54 2.83 14.75
CA TRP A 150 15.51 1.74 13.78
C TRP A 150 16.07 2.17 12.43
N SER A 151 16.95 1.32 11.88
CA SER A 151 17.52 1.41 10.54
C SER A 151 16.84 0.40 9.63
N PHE A 152 16.07 0.86 8.66
CA PHE A 152 15.27 0.00 7.78
C PHE A 152 15.97 -0.32 6.47
N LYS A 153 15.84 -1.59 6.07
CA LYS A 153 16.23 -2.12 4.75
C LYS A 153 15.06 -2.88 4.14
N TYR A 154 15.09 -3.05 2.82
CA TYR A 154 14.13 -3.90 2.11
C TYR A 154 14.14 -5.32 2.70
N GLY A 155 12.97 -5.74 3.18
CA GLY A 155 12.79 -7.03 3.82
C GLY A 155 12.68 -8.23 2.87
N GLY A 156 13.08 -8.07 1.61
CA GLY A 156 12.81 -8.97 0.48
C GLY A 156 12.73 -10.43 0.83
N MET A 157 13.70 -10.97 1.54
CA MET A 157 13.81 -12.40 1.84
C MET A 157 12.64 -13.02 2.63
N ARG A 158 11.90 -12.27 3.48
CA ARG A 158 10.84 -12.81 4.36
C ARG A 158 9.59 -11.93 4.46
N ALA A 159 9.60 -10.70 3.94
CA ALA A 159 8.47 -9.76 4.05
C ALA A 159 7.71 -9.55 2.73
N SER A 160 7.97 -10.38 1.71
CA SER A 160 7.38 -10.24 0.37
C SER A 160 5.88 -10.49 0.31
N ASN A 161 5.32 -11.22 1.29
CA ASN A 161 3.89 -11.43 1.44
C ASN A 161 3.43 -11.08 2.87
N PRO A 162 2.91 -9.86 3.11
CA PRO A 162 2.50 -9.42 4.44
C PRO A 162 1.15 -10.01 4.89
N THR A 163 0.55 -10.93 4.13
CA THR A 163 -0.79 -11.48 4.45
C THR A 163 -0.81 -12.20 5.78
N GLU A 164 0.22 -12.99 6.11
CA GLU A 164 0.30 -13.65 7.41
C GLU A 164 0.40 -12.64 8.55
N ASP A 165 1.25 -11.62 8.40
CA ASP A 165 1.37 -10.55 9.39
C ASP A 165 0.04 -9.84 9.60
N ALA A 166 -0.67 -9.52 8.51
CA ALA A 166 -1.97 -8.85 8.58
C ALA A 166 -3.05 -9.71 9.24
N VAL A 167 -3.09 -11.02 8.96
CA VAL A 167 -4.06 -11.94 9.59
C VAL A 167 -3.76 -12.13 11.06
N HIS A 168 -2.49 -12.33 11.43
CA HIS A 168 -2.07 -12.45 12.82
C HIS A 168 -2.36 -11.15 13.61
N GLU A 169 -2.04 -10.01 13.03
CA GLU A 169 -2.33 -8.69 13.60
C GLU A 169 -3.84 -8.51 13.84
N LEU A 170 -4.68 -8.90 12.88
CA LEU A 170 -6.14 -8.82 13.04
C LEU A 170 -6.67 -9.77 14.12
N GLN A 171 -6.12 -10.97 14.23
CA GLN A 171 -6.49 -11.93 15.29
C GLN A 171 -6.14 -11.41 16.69
N LEU A 172 -5.06 -10.64 16.82
CA LEU A 172 -4.72 -10.00 18.08
C LEU A 172 -5.65 -8.84 18.42
N LEU A 173 -6.05 -8.06 17.41
CA LEU A 173 -6.98 -6.93 17.58
C LEU A 173 -8.41 -7.39 17.89
N GLU A 174 -8.86 -8.43 17.19
CA GLU A 174 -10.24 -8.92 17.23
C GLU A 174 -10.25 -10.45 17.40
N PRO A 175 -9.89 -11.00 18.58
CA PRO A 175 -9.70 -12.44 18.77
C PRO A 175 -10.95 -13.29 18.45
N MET A 176 -12.13 -12.70 18.62
CA MET A 176 -13.42 -13.35 18.41
C MET A 176 -13.98 -13.17 16.99
N GLN A 177 -13.34 -12.37 16.15
CA GLN A 177 -13.85 -12.03 14.82
C GLN A 177 -12.81 -12.28 13.73
N PRO A 178 -12.70 -13.52 13.21
CA PRO A 178 -11.80 -13.81 12.10
C PRO A 178 -12.22 -13.04 10.83
N PRO A 179 -11.26 -12.72 9.94
CA PRO A 179 -11.58 -12.02 8.71
C PRO A 179 -12.48 -12.88 7.81
N THR A 180 -13.61 -12.33 7.37
CA THR A 180 -14.53 -13.04 6.46
C THR A 180 -13.94 -13.27 5.07
N VAL A 181 -13.16 -12.30 4.58
CA VAL A 181 -12.50 -12.34 3.27
C VAL A 181 -11.09 -11.78 3.42
N VAL A 182 -10.11 -12.50 2.87
CA VAL A 182 -8.73 -12.05 2.73
C VAL A 182 -8.39 -12.08 1.25
N VAL A 183 -7.89 -10.95 0.73
CA VAL A 183 -7.43 -10.81 -0.66
C VAL A 183 -5.95 -10.52 -0.63
N SER A 184 -5.15 -11.40 -1.22
CA SER A 184 -3.71 -11.25 -1.35
C SER A 184 -3.37 -11.06 -2.82
N ILE A 185 -2.81 -9.90 -3.17
CA ILE A 185 -2.41 -9.57 -4.54
C ILE A 185 -0.89 -9.70 -4.63
N GLY A 186 -0.41 -10.50 -5.58
CA GLY A 186 1.02 -10.67 -5.84
C GLY A 186 1.49 -9.90 -7.07
N THR A 187 2.81 -9.77 -7.21
CA THR A 187 3.48 -9.06 -8.31
C THR A 187 4.03 -10.03 -9.37
N GLY A 188 3.43 -11.22 -9.50
CA GLY A 188 3.92 -12.31 -10.34
C GLY A 188 4.89 -13.25 -9.60
N ALA A 189 4.84 -14.54 -9.93
CA ALA A 189 5.80 -15.53 -9.43
C ALA A 189 6.98 -15.67 -10.40
N ARG A 190 8.20 -15.69 -9.87
CA ARG A 190 9.39 -16.09 -10.64
C ARG A 190 9.75 -17.53 -10.28
N HIS A 191 9.99 -18.34 -11.29
CA HIS A 191 10.49 -19.70 -11.10
C HIS A 191 12.01 -19.68 -11.04
N HIS A 192 12.58 -20.36 -10.05
CA HIS A 192 14.03 -20.52 -9.94
C HIS A 192 14.57 -21.20 -11.21
N THR A 193 15.22 -20.44 -12.09
CA THR A 193 16.18 -21.03 -13.01
C THR A 193 17.47 -21.22 -12.23
N SER A 194 17.89 -22.48 -12.05
CA SER A 194 19.18 -22.83 -11.48
C SER A 194 20.29 -22.15 -12.29
N MET A 195 20.84 -21.05 -11.79
CA MET A 195 22.01 -20.42 -12.39
C MET A 195 23.23 -21.30 -12.05
N GLY A 196 23.83 -21.92 -13.08
CA GLY A 196 24.97 -22.83 -12.93
C GLY A 196 26.15 -22.18 -12.20
N ASN A 197 26.91 -23.01 -11.48
CA ASN A 197 28.11 -22.64 -10.74
C ASN A 197 29.19 -22.10 -11.68
N GLY A 198 29.26 -20.77 -11.83
CA GLY A 198 30.36 -20.06 -12.49
C GLY A 198 30.68 -18.76 -11.74
N GLY A 199 31.91 -18.26 -11.85
CA GLY A 199 32.51 -17.18 -11.04
C GLY A 199 31.76 -15.83 -10.93
N VAL A 200 30.65 -15.66 -11.64
CA VAL A 200 29.69 -14.53 -11.52
C VAL A 200 28.82 -14.63 -10.24
N ALA A 201 28.81 -15.80 -9.58
CA ALA A 201 28.03 -16.10 -8.39
C ALA A 201 28.27 -15.16 -7.18
N ASN A 202 29.48 -14.61 -7.02
CA ASN A 202 29.79 -13.68 -5.92
C ASN A 202 29.22 -12.27 -6.15
N MET A 203 29.06 -11.84 -7.40
CA MET A 203 28.53 -10.50 -7.72
C MET A 203 27.00 -10.43 -7.58
N LEU A 204 26.32 -11.58 -7.71
CA LEU A 204 24.87 -11.74 -7.53
C LEU A 204 24.47 -12.15 -6.11
N ALA A 205 25.43 -12.33 -5.19
CA ALA A 205 25.17 -12.69 -3.80
C ALA A 205 24.17 -11.75 -3.06
N PRO A 206 24.19 -10.41 -3.25
CA PRO A 206 23.20 -9.52 -2.66
C PRO A 206 21.77 -9.75 -3.19
N PHE A 207 21.66 -10.29 -4.40
CA PHE A 207 20.40 -10.53 -5.11
C PHE A 207 19.83 -11.93 -4.85
N ARG A 208 20.63 -12.88 -4.36
CA ARG A 208 20.16 -14.23 -3.97
C ARG A 208 19.04 -14.17 -2.93
N GLY A 209 19.12 -13.23 -1.97
CA GLY A 209 18.07 -13.03 -0.96
C GLY A 209 16.77 -12.46 -1.52
N LEU A 210 16.86 -11.64 -2.57
CA LEU A 210 15.69 -11.12 -3.31
C LEU A 210 15.03 -12.22 -4.17
N LEU A 211 15.81 -13.14 -4.72
CA LEU A 211 15.28 -14.26 -5.50
C LEU A 211 14.65 -15.34 -4.60
N ALA A 212 15.26 -15.62 -3.43
CA ALA A 212 14.71 -16.56 -2.44
C ALA A 212 13.37 -16.09 -1.84
N ALA A 213 13.15 -14.78 -1.77
CA ALA A 213 11.89 -14.14 -1.35
C ALA A 213 10.64 -14.65 -2.07
N ILE A 214 10.83 -15.07 -3.32
CA ILE A 214 9.75 -15.44 -4.23
C ILE A 214 9.23 -16.83 -3.86
N GLY A 215 10.13 -17.76 -3.53
CA GLY A 215 9.78 -19.08 -3.01
C GLY A 215 9.11 -19.06 -1.63
N ASP A 216 9.25 -17.97 -0.86
CA ASP A 216 8.60 -17.81 0.45
C ASP A 216 7.12 -17.41 0.31
N THR A 217 6.73 -16.74 -0.78
CA THR A 217 5.35 -16.27 -0.99
C THR A 217 4.31 -17.40 -1.02
N ASP A 218 4.66 -18.55 -1.62
CA ASP A 218 3.79 -19.73 -1.68
C ASP A 218 3.68 -20.46 -0.34
N LYS A 219 4.72 -20.39 0.50
CA LYS A 219 4.68 -20.94 1.87
C LYS A 219 3.73 -20.14 2.74
N VAL A 220 3.84 -18.82 2.70
CA VAL A 220 2.91 -17.91 3.38
C VAL A 220 1.47 -18.16 2.92
N ASN A 221 1.25 -18.32 1.61
CA ASN A 221 -0.08 -18.62 1.06
C ASN A 221 -0.72 -19.85 1.71
N ARG A 222 0.02 -20.97 1.76
CA ARG A 222 -0.46 -22.22 2.38
C ARG A 222 -0.68 -22.08 3.88
N LYS A 223 0.14 -21.29 4.57
CA LYS A 223 0.02 -21.07 6.01
C LYS A 223 -1.23 -20.26 6.34
N VAL A 224 -1.47 -19.18 5.61
CA VAL A 224 -2.67 -18.33 5.76
C VAL A 224 -3.94 -19.14 5.47
N GLU A 225 -3.96 -19.91 4.39
CA GLU A 225 -5.12 -20.74 4.03
C GLU A 225 -5.47 -21.75 5.13
N LYS A 226 -4.46 -22.38 5.75
CA LYS A 226 -4.66 -23.26 6.91
C LYS A 226 -5.15 -22.52 8.15
N GLN A 227 -4.62 -21.32 8.41
CA GLN A 227 -4.97 -20.51 9.59
C GLN A 227 -6.39 -19.96 9.53
N LEU A 228 -6.88 -19.60 8.34
CA LEU A 228 -8.22 -19.02 8.14
C LEU A 228 -9.36 -20.04 8.29
N GLY A 229 -9.08 -21.34 8.07
CA GLY A 229 -10.09 -22.40 8.20
C GLY A 229 -11.26 -22.27 7.24
N ARG A 230 -12.37 -22.97 7.50
CA ARG A 230 -13.53 -23.07 6.58
C ARG A 230 -14.48 -21.86 6.60
N GLY A 231 -14.34 -20.95 7.57
CA GLY A 231 -15.24 -19.80 7.75
C GLY A 231 -14.89 -18.57 6.92
N SER A 232 -13.68 -18.53 6.36
CA SER A 232 -13.12 -17.38 5.66
C SER A 232 -12.87 -17.71 4.20
N SER A 233 -13.08 -16.76 3.30
CA SER A 233 -12.62 -16.90 1.92
C SER A 233 -11.28 -16.23 1.73
N TYR A 234 -10.37 -16.96 1.08
CA TYR A 234 -9.05 -16.48 0.74
C TYR A 234 -8.91 -16.45 -0.78
N PHE A 235 -8.60 -15.28 -1.33
CA PHE A 235 -8.35 -15.07 -2.76
C PHE A 235 -6.88 -14.67 -2.94
N ARG A 236 -6.13 -15.43 -3.74
CA ARG A 236 -4.72 -15.14 -4.05
C ARG A 236 -4.61 -14.79 -5.52
N ILE A 237 -4.74 -13.50 -5.82
CA ILE A 237 -4.62 -12.97 -7.17
C ILE A 237 -3.13 -12.81 -7.47
N ASN A 238 -2.54 -13.79 -8.14
CA ASN A 238 -1.14 -13.77 -8.49
C ASN A 238 -0.87 -14.66 -9.70
N ASP A 239 -0.35 -14.08 -10.77
CA ASP A 239 0.08 -14.86 -11.93
C ASP A 239 1.30 -15.72 -11.57
N ARG A 240 1.21 -17.01 -11.88
CA ARG A 240 2.27 -18.01 -11.63
C ARG A 240 3.02 -18.41 -12.89
N SER A 241 2.74 -17.74 -14.00
CA SER A 241 3.44 -17.98 -15.26
C SER A 241 4.95 -17.75 -15.11
N GLY A 242 5.75 -18.50 -15.87
CA GLY A 242 7.19 -18.26 -15.98
C GLY A 242 7.54 -16.99 -16.75
N ASP A 243 6.56 -16.27 -17.29
CA ASP A 243 6.78 -15.08 -18.12
C ASP A 243 7.38 -13.93 -17.28
N TRP A 244 7.06 -13.86 -15.98
CA TRP A 244 7.67 -12.92 -15.02
C TRP A 244 9.17 -13.13 -14.79
N ASN A 245 9.75 -14.24 -15.24
CA ASN A 245 11.21 -14.42 -15.18
C ASN A 245 11.96 -13.39 -16.03
N ARG A 246 11.30 -12.87 -17.08
CA ARG A 246 11.86 -11.91 -18.05
C ARG A 246 11.89 -10.47 -17.53
N VAL A 247 10.99 -10.14 -16.59
CA VAL A 247 10.91 -8.81 -15.98
C VAL A 247 11.71 -8.80 -14.68
N ILE A 248 12.80 -8.05 -14.63
CA ILE A 248 13.56 -7.83 -13.39
C ILE A 248 12.96 -6.66 -12.58
N MET A 249 13.17 -6.67 -11.26
CA MET A 249 12.50 -5.78 -10.29
C MET A 249 12.61 -4.28 -10.63
N ASP A 250 13.75 -3.88 -11.19
CA ASP A 250 14.11 -2.50 -11.48
C ASP A 250 14.21 -2.21 -12.98
N GLN A 251 13.69 -3.13 -13.80
CA GLN A 251 13.62 -2.96 -15.23
C GLN A 251 12.72 -1.76 -15.54
N TRP A 252 13.28 -0.78 -16.24
CA TRP A 252 12.53 0.38 -16.69
C TRP A 252 13.09 0.84 -18.03
N ILE A 253 12.70 0.12 -19.08
CA ILE A 253 13.29 0.21 -20.41
C ILE A 253 12.40 1.09 -21.30
N PRO A 254 12.99 2.09 -21.99
CA PRO A 254 12.26 2.91 -22.94
C PRO A 254 11.95 2.12 -24.20
N LEU A 255 10.81 2.40 -24.82
CA LEU A 255 10.56 1.98 -26.19
C LEU A 255 11.23 2.96 -27.17
N PHE A 256 11.74 2.45 -28.28
CA PHE A 256 12.22 3.28 -29.39
C PHE A 256 11.32 3.03 -30.61
N GLU A 257 10.83 4.12 -31.18
CA GLU A 257 9.99 4.08 -32.39
C GLU A 257 10.55 5.10 -33.39
N ASN A 258 10.89 4.66 -34.59
CA ASN A 258 11.54 5.49 -35.62
C ASN A 258 12.75 6.27 -35.05
N GLU A 259 13.63 5.58 -34.32
CA GLU A 259 14.82 6.12 -33.64
C GLU A 259 14.53 7.16 -32.53
N ARG A 260 13.25 7.46 -32.25
CA ARG A 260 12.86 8.38 -31.17
C ARG A 260 12.62 7.60 -29.88
N LYS A 261 13.28 8.06 -28.81
CA LYS A 261 13.09 7.54 -27.45
C LYS A 261 11.72 7.97 -26.92
N GLN A 262 10.88 6.98 -26.64
CA GLN A 262 9.58 7.18 -25.99
C GLN A 262 9.73 7.31 -24.47
N SER A 263 8.62 7.18 -23.73
CA SER A 263 8.66 7.29 -22.26
C SER A 263 9.59 6.23 -21.62
N PRO A 264 10.33 6.56 -20.53
CA PRO A 264 11.42 5.74 -20.01
C PRO A 264 11.07 4.29 -19.65
N GLY A 265 9.81 3.97 -19.35
CA GLY A 265 9.37 2.61 -18.98
C GLY A 265 8.41 1.96 -19.95
N GLN A 266 8.22 2.51 -21.15
CA GLN A 266 7.14 2.10 -22.04
C GLN A 266 7.23 0.64 -22.45
N GLN A 267 8.43 0.14 -22.76
CA GLN A 267 8.63 -1.25 -23.15
C GLN A 267 8.34 -2.18 -21.97
N THR A 268 8.87 -1.88 -20.79
CA THR A 268 8.62 -2.68 -19.58
C THR A 268 7.15 -2.71 -19.21
N MET A 269 6.46 -1.57 -19.23
CA MET A 269 5.02 -1.50 -18.97
C MET A 269 4.22 -2.30 -19.99
N GLY A 270 4.61 -2.27 -21.28
CA GLY A 270 3.99 -3.09 -22.31
C GLY A 270 4.16 -4.59 -22.05
N GLU A 271 5.35 -5.02 -21.68
CA GLU A 271 5.62 -6.42 -21.32
C GLU A 271 4.80 -6.88 -20.11
N MET A 272 4.77 -6.09 -19.03
CA MET A 272 3.96 -6.41 -17.85
C MET A 272 2.46 -6.47 -18.18
N ARG A 273 1.94 -5.56 -19.02
CA ARG A 273 0.54 -5.61 -19.47
C ARG A 273 0.25 -6.89 -20.24
N ASN A 274 1.11 -7.27 -21.19
CA ASN A 274 0.92 -8.48 -21.99
C ASN A 274 0.86 -9.74 -21.10
N ILE A 275 1.72 -9.82 -20.08
CA ILE A 275 1.72 -10.94 -19.13
C ILE A 275 0.41 -10.96 -18.32
N VAL A 276 -0.01 -9.81 -17.79
CA VAL A 276 -1.26 -9.70 -17.01
C VAL A 276 -2.49 -9.99 -17.88
N GLU A 277 -2.55 -9.52 -19.12
CA GLU A 277 -3.65 -9.81 -20.04
C GLU A 277 -3.79 -11.30 -20.33
N LYS A 278 -2.65 -11.99 -20.49
CA LYS A 278 -2.63 -13.45 -20.64
C LYS A 278 -3.14 -14.14 -19.37
N TYR A 279 -2.72 -13.70 -18.19
CA TYR A 279 -3.22 -14.20 -16.91
C TYR A 279 -4.74 -14.03 -16.76
N LEU A 280 -5.26 -12.84 -17.09
CA LEU A 280 -6.69 -12.54 -17.01
C LEU A 280 -7.51 -13.45 -17.94
N LYS A 281 -7.05 -13.63 -19.19
CA LYS A 281 -7.67 -14.56 -20.16
C LYS A 281 -7.57 -16.02 -19.71
N GLY A 282 -6.57 -16.37 -18.93
CA GLY A 282 -6.32 -17.72 -18.40
C GLY A 282 -7.11 -18.09 -17.13
N GLY A 283 -8.16 -17.33 -16.78
CA GLY A 283 -8.99 -17.57 -15.60
C GLY A 283 -8.78 -16.59 -14.45
N GLY A 284 -7.75 -15.73 -14.53
CA GLY A 284 -7.53 -14.68 -13.53
C GLY A 284 -8.70 -13.70 -13.43
N GLN A 285 -9.39 -13.43 -14.55
CA GLN A 285 -10.57 -12.57 -14.55
C GLN A 285 -11.74 -13.17 -13.76
N GLU A 286 -12.04 -14.45 -13.93
CA GLU A 286 -13.11 -15.13 -13.21
C GLU A 286 -12.85 -15.14 -11.68
N GLU A 287 -11.61 -15.37 -11.26
CA GLU A 287 -11.24 -15.30 -9.85
C GLU A 287 -11.43 -13.89 -9.29
N MET A 288 -11.06 -12.85 -10.05
CA MET A 288 -11.26 -11.46 -9.66
C MET A 288 -12.74 -11.10 -9.54
N GLU A 289 -13.58 -11.55 -10.48
CA GLU A 289 -15.03 -11.32 -10.46
C GLU A 289 -15.67 -11.99 -9.24
N ARG A 290 -15.33 -13.24 -8.95
CA ARG A 290 -15.78 -13.95 -7.74
C ARG A 290 -15.37 -13.23 -6.46
N CYS A 291 -14.14 -12.73 -6.40
CA CYS A 291 -13.66 -11.93 -5.28
C CYS A 291 -14.49 -10.64 -5.14
N ALA A 292 -14.68 -9.90 -6.24
CA ALA A 292 -15.43 -8.66 -6.28
C ALA A 292 -16.88 -8.85 -5.82
N GLU A 293 -17.58 -9.88 -6.30
CA GLU A 293 -18.93 -10.20 -5.86
C GLU A 293 -19.02 -10.37 -4.33
N LYS A 294 -18.07 -11.11 -3.74
CA LYS A 294 -18.08 -11.36 -2.30
C LYS A 294 -17.81 -10.08 -1.51
N LEU A 295 -16.89 -9.24 -1.96
CA LEU A 295 -16.62 -7.94 -1.36
C LEU A 295 -17.82 -7.00 -1.45
N VAL A 296 -18.50 -6.94 -2.60
CA VAL A 296 -19.70 -6.11 -2.79
C VAL A 296 -20.86 -6.60 -1.91
N LYS A 297 -21.08 -7.92 -1.82
CA LYS A 297 -22.09 -8.50 -0.92
C LYS A 297 -21.82 -8.11 0.54
N LEU A 298 -20.56 -8.13 0.99
CA LEU A 298 -20.20 -7.70 2.34
C LEU A 298 -20.40 -6.19 2.53
N ARG A 299 -19.98 -5.35 1.58
CA ARG A 299 -20.22 -3.90 1.63
C ARG A 299 -21.71 -3.59 1.80
N ARG A 300 -22.57 -4.22 0.98
CA ARG A 300 -24.03 -4.00 1.05
C ARG A 300 -24.63 -4.42 2.40
N ARG A 301 -24.22 -5.57 2.94
CA ARG A 301 -24.67 -6.00 4.28
C ARG A 301 -24.29 -5.01 5.37
N ARG A 302 -23.07 -4.48 5.31
CA ARG A 302 -22.62 -3.55 6.35
C ARG A 302 -23.28 -2.17 6.21
N LEU A 303 -23.56 -1.72 4.98
CA LEU A 303 -24.39 -0.53 4.73
C LEU A 303 -25.79 -0.67 5.35
N LEU A 304 -26.41 -1.85 5.25
CA LEU A 304 -27.72 -2.10 5.86
C LEU A 304 -27.66 -2.14 7.40
N ALA A 305 -26.54 -2.57 7.97
CA ALA A 305 -26.37 -2.68 9.42
C ALA A 305 -26.08 -1.31 10.08
N ASP A 306 -25.30 -0.44 9.41
CA ASP A 306 -24.90 0.86 9.92
C ASP A 306 -24.63 1.85 8.77
N PRO A 307 -25.67 2.51 8.23
CA PRO A 307 -25.54 3.40 7.09
C PRO A 307 -24.57 4.56 7.32
N ASP A 308 -24.67 5.21 8.49
CA ASP A 308 -23.90 6.40 8.83
C ASP A 308 -22.40 6.11 8.91
N ARG A 309 -22.02 5.02 9.60
CA ARG A 309 -20.62 4.60 9.68
C ARG A 309 -20.06 4.24 8.31
N TRP A 310 -20.87 3.59 7.46
CA TRP A 310 -20.43 3.24 6.10
C TRP A 310 -20.28 4.44 5.19
N GLU A 311 -21.20 5.41 5.26
CA GLU A 311 -21.11 6.67 4.55
C GLU A 311 -19.83 7.41 4.94
N ARG A 312 -19.56 7.54 6.24
CA ARG A 312 -18.33 8.15 6.76
C ARG A 312 -17.08 7.39 6.33
N PHE A 313 -17.06 6.06 6.45
CA PHE A 313 -15.90 5.25 6.06
C PHE A 313 -15.60 5.38 4.56
N ALA A 314 -16.63 5.24 3.71
CA ALA A 314 -16.50 5.26 2.26
C ALA A 314 -16.20 6.66 1.71
N LEU A 315 -16.83 7.71 2.24
CA LEU A 315 -16.83 9.06 1.66
C LEU A 315 -16.06 10.10 2.50
N VAL A 316 -15.71 9.81 3.75
CA VAL A 316 -15.34 10.83 4.77
C VAL A 316 -16.37 11.94 4.81
N SER A 317 -17.65 11.58 4.75
CA SER A 317 -18.71 12.57 4.82
C SER A 317 -18.68 13.26 6.18
N THR A 318 -18.74 14.57 6.13
CA THR A 318 -18.92 15.44 7.30
C THR A 318 -20.04 16.40 7.02
N PHE A 319 -20.72 16.86 8.07
CA PHE A 319 -21.85 17.77 7.93
C PHE A 319 -21.59 19.04 8.73
N HIS A 320 -21.78 20.19 8.11
CA HIS A 320 -21.59 21.49 8.74
C HIS A 320 -22.87 22.31 8.68
N CYS A 321 -23.27 22.86 9.83
CA CYS A 321 -24.40 23.79 9.89
C CYS A 321 -23.90 25.24 9.70
N PRO A 322 -24.24 25.90 8.58
CA PRO A 322 -23.80 27.28 8.35
C PRO A 322 -24.49 28.29 9.29
N SER A 323 -25.64 27.92 9.86
CA SER A 323 -26.38 28.75 10.82
C SER A 323 -25.86 28.64 12.25
N CYS A 324 -24.98 27.66 12.53
CA CYS A 324 -24.39 27.43 13.84
C CYS A 324 -22.86 27.26 13.73
N PRO A 325 -22.12 28.35 13.44
CA PRO A 325 -20.67 28.29 13.16
C PRO A 325 -19.83 27.81 14.35
N ASN A 326 -20.35 27.88 15.58
CA ASN A 326 -19.66 27.48 16.80
C ASN A 326 -19.83 25.99 17.14
N ILE A 327 -20.55 25.21 16.32
CA ILE A 327 -20.74 23.78 16.54
C ILE A 327 -19.71 23.01 15.71
N ASP A 328 -19.07 22.03 16.37
CA ASP A 328 -18.14 21.11 15.72
C ASP A 328 -18.79 20.36 14.56
N THR A 329 -17.97 19.95 13.60
CA THR A 329 -18.46 19.24 12.41
C THR A 329 -19.08 17.90 12.78
N PHE A 330 -20.29 17.63 12.30
CA PHE A 330 -20.97 16.37 12.54
C PHE A 330 -20.39 15.27 11.67
N THR A 331 -20.23 14.08 12.26
CA THR A 331 -19.62 12.93 11.61
C THR A 331 -20.63 11.87 11.17
N SER A 332 -21.90 12.02 11.55
CA SER A 332 -23.00 11.15 11.15
C SER A 332 -24.20 11.97 10.68
N ARG A 333 -24.92 11.41 9.71
CA ARG A 333 -26.13 12.00 9.15
C ARG A 333 -27.20 12.14 10.21
N ALA A 334 -27.46 11.09 10.99
CA ALA A 334 -28.49 11.12 12.02
C ALA A 334 -28.23 12.16 13.13
N ALA A 335 -26.95 12.42 13.47
CA ALA A 335 -26.61 13.46 14.44
C ALA A 335 -26.86 14.86 13.89
N PHE A 336 -26.55 15.08 12.61
CA PHE A 336 -26.79 16.35 11.94
C PHE A 336 -28.29 16.63 11.76
N GLU A 337 -29.07 15.64 11.33
CA GLU A 337 -30.53 15.73 11.19
C GLU A 337 -31.17 16.10 12.53
N ARG A 338 -30.79 15.42 13.62
CA ARG A 338 -31.26 15.73 14.97
C ARG A 338 -30.89 17.14 15.42
N HIS A 339 -29.69 17.61 15.08
CA HIS A 339 -29.31 19.00 15.36
C HIS A 339 -30.20 19.97 14.59
N PHE A 340 -30.43 19.72 13.29
CA PHE A 340 -31.21 20.60 12.43
C PHE A 340 -32.68 20.68 12.87
N GLU A 341 -33.30 19.55 13.20
CA GLU A 341 -34.68 19.48 13.71
C GLU A 341 -34.87 20.28 15.00
N ASN A 342 -33.90 20.22 15.92
CA ASN A 342 -33.99 20.88 17.22
C ASN A 342 -33.67 22.38 17.18
N ASN A 343 -32.79 22.82 16.28
CA ASN A 343 -32.25 24.19 16.29
C ASN A 343 -32.75 25.05 15.13
N HIS A 344 -33.32 24.46 14.07
CA HIS A 344 -33.81 25.16 12.88
C HIS A 344 -35.25 24.73 12.52
N PRO A 345 -36.23 24.88 13.44
CA PRO A 345 -37.60 24.47 13.20
C PRO A 345 -38.20 25.23 12.01
N GLY A 346 -38.76 24.50 11.04
CA GLY A 346 -39.43 25.08 9.86
C GLY A 346 -38.51 25.37 8.66
N ALA A 347 -37.21 25.16 8.77
CA ALA A 347 -36.30 25.22 7.63
C ALA A 347 -36.32 23.90 6.82
N GLU A 348 -36.24 23.99 5.49
CA GLU A 348 -36.13 22.80 4.64
C GLU A 348 -34.69 22.26 4.68
N LEU A 349 -34.53 21.01 5.14
CA LEU A 349 -33.23 20.35 5.20
C LEU A 349 -32.83 19.80 3.82
N ASN A 350 -31.95 20.51 3.12
CA ASN A 350 -31.22 19.94 1.98
C ASN A 350 -29.85 19.43 2.46
N ILE A 351 -29.80 18.17 2.88
CA ILE A 351 -28.61 17.61 3.52
C ILE A 351 -27.37 17.60 2.61
N ASP A 352 -27.55 17.45 1.30
CA ASP A 352 -26.45 17.41 0.35
C ASP A 352 -25.73 18.76 0.25
N ARG A 353 -26.42 19.88 0.54
CA ARG A 353 -25.78 21.20 0.62
C ARG A 353 -24.89 21.36 1.84
N TYR A 354 -25.17 20.63 2.91
CA TYR A 354 -24.44 20.72 4.18
C TYR A 354 -23.40 19.61 4.34
N LYS A 355 -23.37 18.66 3.40
CA LYS A 355 -22.49 17.51 3.38
C LYS A 355 -21.21 17.82 2.61
N ASN A 356 -20.08 17.75 3.30
CA ASN A 356 -18.76 17.78 2.69
C ASN A 356 -18.24 16.35 2.52
N ILE A 357 -17.83 16.01 1.31
CA ILE A 357 -17.24 14.71 0.97
C ILE A 357 -15.77 14.92 0.63
N TRP A 358 -14.93 13.98 1.02
CA TRP A 358 -13.54 13.99 0.62
C TRP A 358 -13.40 13.85 -0.90
N SER A 359 -12.67 14.79 -1.50
CA SER A 359 -12.29 14.80 -2.92
C SER A 359 -10.86 15.31 -3.06
N TYR A 360 -10.22 15.02 -4.19
CA TYR A 360 -8.90 15.55 -4.53
C TYR A 360 -8.97 16.40 -5.80
N GLU A 361 -8.12 17.41 -5.93
CA GLU A 361 -7.92 18.13 -7.19
C GLU A 361 -7.53 17.15 -8.30
N GLY A 362 -8.27 17.12 -9.40
CA GLY A 362 -7.97 16.26 -10.55
C GLY A 362 -8.69 14.92 -10.58
N GLN A 363 -9.66 14.67 -9.69
CA GLN A 363 -10.61 13.58 -9.89
C GLN A 363 -11.45 13.86 -11.15
N ARG A 364 -10.93 13.49 -12.33
CA ARG A 364 -11.78 13.29 -13.52
C ARG A 364 -12.88 12.36 -13.02
N ARG A 365 -14.13 12.83 -13.01
CA ARG A 365 -15.30 12.02 -12.68
C ARG A 365 -15.28 10.79 -13.59
N SER A 366 -14.65 9.71 -13.14
CA SER A 366 -14.72 8.44 -13.82
C SER A 366 -16.14 7.96 -13.61
N SER A 367 -16.83 7.62 -14.70
CA SER A 367 -18.21 7.13 -14.74
C SER A 367 -18.48 5.88 -13.86
N TRP A 368 -17.45 5.34 -13.21
CA TRP A 368 -17.51 4.22 -12.27
C TRP A 368 -17.88 4.60 -10.83
N TYR A 369 -17.98 5.91 -10.53
CA TYR A 369 -18.68 6.37 -9.33
C TYR A 369 -20.18 6.23 -9.57
N ILE A 370 -20.71 5.04 -9.32
CA ILE A 370 -22.15 4.86 -9.14
C ILE A 370 -22.43 5.21 -7.66
N PRO A 371 -23.26 6.23 -7.38
CA PRO A 371 -23.63 6.64 -6.03
C PRO A 371 -24.08 5.49 -5.13
#